data_AF-A0A955T4E7-F1
#
_entry.id   AF-A0A955T4E7-F1
#
_cell.length_a   1.000
_cell.length_b   1.000
_cell.length_c   1.000
_cell.angle_alpha   90.00
_cell.angle_beta   90.00
_cell.angle_gamma   90.00
#
_symmetry.space_group_name_H-M   'P 1'
#
loop_
_entity.id
_entity.type
_entity.pdbx_description
1 polymer ?
#
loop_
_entity_poly.entity_id
_entity_poly.type
_entity_poly.pdbx_seq_one_letter_code
_entity_poly.pdbx_strand_id
1 'polypeptide(L)'
;MRITIQSIILVALLGAPSIVHSQGLVPESINYQGVLVDALGNPLPDGNYEINFTIYNQATLGTAVWGPIEFDGGSTNGHRPQVPVVDGKYNVTLGPEDTAGRSIVTAFNGTTGENDLRFLEIAIEGTTLAPRQQLTSTPFAYSAQGMVPIGSILAHHTNMPGAASIAAL
;
A
#
# COMPACT_ATOMS: atom_id res chain seq x y z
N MET A 1 77.03 2.31 -21.66
CA MET A 1 77.05 2.78 -20.25
C MET A 1 76.77 4.27 -20.22
N ARG A 2 75.58 4.68 -19.73
CA ARG A 2 75.29 5.85 -18.88
C ARG A 2 73.78 6.15 -18.87
N ILE A 3 73.16 5.78 -17.77
CA ILE A 3 71.77 6.02 -17.39
C ILE A 3 71.65 7.49 -16.95
N THR A 4 70.59 8.21 -17.35
CA THR A 4 70.04 9.28 -16.51
C THR A 4 68.51 9.20 -16.49
N ILE A 5 68.01 9.25 -15.27
CA ILE A 5 66.64 9.11 -14.79
C ILE A 5 66.04 10.51 -14.75
N GLN A 6 64.89 10.76 -15.40
CA GLN A 6 64.04 11.90 -15.04
C GLN A 6 62.56 11.56 -15.14
N SER A 7 61.89 11.80 -14.00
CA SER A 7 60.48 12.13 -13.85
C SER A 7 59.49 10.97 -13.72
N ILE A 8 59.47 10.45 -12.50
CA ILE A 8 58.28 9.90 -11.82
C ILE A 8 57.16 10.95 -11.89
N ILE A 9 56.07 10.64 -12.60
CA ILE A 9 54.74 11.20 -12.29
C ILE A 9 53.82 10.03 -11.96
N LEU A 10 53.73 9.83 -10.65
CA LEU A 10 52.64 9.20 -9.91
C LEU A 10 51.36 10.00 -10.17
N VAL A 11 50.24 9.35 -10.53
CA VAL A 11 48.98 9.36 -9.77
C VAL A 11 48.08 8.27 -10.34
N ALA A 12 47.70 7.38 -9.43
CA ALA A 12 46.85 6.23 -9.64
C ALA A 12 45.47 6.63 -10.18
N LEU A 13 45.12 6.13 -11.35
CA LEU A 13 43.74 6.08 -11.85
C LEU A 13 43.00 4.92 -11.15
N LEU A 14 42.83 5.04 -9.83
CA LEU A 14 41.91 4.19 -9.08
C LEU A 14 40.49 4.62 -9.46
N GLY A 15 39.86 3.87 -10.36
CA GLY A 15 38.43 3.94 -10.57
C GLY A 15 37.74 3.58 -9.26
N ALA A 16 37.27 4.58 -8.52
CA ALA A 16 36.34 4.34 -7.42
C ALA A 16 35.09 3.68 -8.04
N PRO A 17 34.66 2.49 -7.57
CA PRO A 17 33.34 2.03 -7.91
C PRO A 17 32.37 3.03 -7.29
N SER A 18 31.72 3.84 -8.12
CA SER A 18 30.56 4.60 -7.71
C SER A 18 29.55 3.59 -7.18
N ILE A 19 29.35 3.55 -5.86
CA ILE A 19 28.22 2.84 -5.28
C ILE A 19 27.00 3.63 -5.72
N VAL A 20 26.40 3.21 -6.84
CA VAL A 20 25.10 3.72 -7.25
C VAL A 20 24.14 3.18 -6.21
N HIS A 21 23.80 4.02 -5.22
CA HIS A 21 22.65 3.74 -4.37
C HIS A 21 21.43 3.75 -5.28
N SER A 22 20.95 2.55 -5.61
CA SER A 22 19.60 2.36 -6.11
C SER A 22 18.66 2.86 -5.03
N GLN A 23 18.24 4.13 -5.12
CA GLN A 23 17.05 4.58 -4.42
C GLN A 23 15.91 3.77 -5.02
N GLY A 24 15.53 2.68 -4.35
CA GLY A 24 14.36 1.91 -4.75
C GLY A 24 13.20 2.90 -4.85
N LEU A 25 12.68 3.10 -6.05
CA LEU A 25 11.44 3.84 -6.25
C LEU A 25 10.40 3.12 -5.40
N VAL A 26 10.00 3.72 -4.27
CA VAL A 26 8.85 3.26 -3.50
C VAL A 26 7.64 3.62 -4.35
N PRO A 27 6.85 2.64 -4.84
CA PRO A 27 5.64 2.98 -5.58
C PRO A 27 4.77 3.94 -4.78
N GLU A 28 4.31 5.01 -5.41
CA GLU A 28 3.45 5.99 -4.73
C GLU A 28 1.99 5.57 -4.84
N SER A 29 1.67 4.29 -5.02
CA SER A 29 0.30 3.84 -5.25
C SER A 29 0.10 2.36 -4.92
N ILE A 30 -1.13 2.01 -4.55
CA ILE A 30 -1.54 0.65 -4.17
C ILE A 30 -2.73 0.25 -5.03
N ASN A 31 -2.65 -0.85 -5.76
CA ASN A 31 -3.82 -1.43 -6.41
C ASN A 31 -4.68 -2.15 -5.37
N TYR A 32 -5.99 -1.91 -5.43
CA TYR A 32 -6.96 -2.48 -4.52
C TYR A 32 -8.19 -2.96 -5.29
N GLN A 33 -8.56 -4.21 -5.07
CA GLN A 33 -9.67 -4.87 -5.74
C GLN A 33 -10.64 -5.43 -4.72
N GLY A 34 -11.92 -5.43 -5.06
CA GLY A 34 -12.96 -5.95 -4.20
C GLY A 34 -14.19 -6.39 -4.97
N VAL A 35 -15.08 -7.04 -4.23
CA VAL A 35 -16.42 -7.40 -4.68
C VAL A 35 -17.42 -6.77 -3.73
N LEU A 36 -18.39 -6.06 -4.28
CA LEU A 36 -19.50 -5.46 -3.57
C LEU A 36 -20.73 -6.33 -3.75
N VAL A 37 -21.35 -6.65 -2.62
CA VAL A 37 -22.56 -7.45 -2.56
C VAL A 37 -23.61 -6.74 -1.72
N ASP A 38 -24.88 -7.01 -2.01
CA ASP A 38 -26.02 -6.59 -1.19
C ASP A 38 -26.13 -7.43 0.10
N ALA A 39 -27.12 -7.11 0.94
CA ALA A 39 -27.39 -7.82 2.19
C ALA A 39 -27.81 -9.29 2.00
N LEU A 40 -28.20 -9.69 0.79
CA LEU A 40 -28.57 -11.05 0.43
C LEU A 40 -27.38 -11.82 -0.19
N GLY A 41 -26.22 -11.17 -0.35
CA GLY A 41 -25.01 -11.74 -0.95
C GLY A 41 -24.99 -11.70 -2.47
N ASN A 42 -25.92 -11.01 -3.12
CA ASN A 42 -25.89 -10.84 -4.57
C ASN A 42 -24.91 -9.71 -4.94
N PRO A 43 -24.19 -9.81 -6.06
CA PRO A 43 -23.37 -8.71 -6.56
C PRO A 43 -24.18 -7.41 -6.71
N LEU A 44 -23.60 -6.27 -6.36
CA LEU A 44 -24.24 -4.98 -6.66
C LEU A 44 -24.40 -4.80 -8.18
N PRO A 45 -25.46 -4.09 -8.63
CA PRO A 45 -25.67 -3.79 -10.03
C PRO A 45 -24.50 -3.03 -10.66
N ASP A 46 -24.35 -3.20 -11.98
CA ASP A 46 -23.36 -2.45 -12.75
C ASP A 46 -23.64 -0.94 -12.65
N GLY A 47 -22.61 -0.15 -12.40
CA GLY A 47 -22.76 1.29 -12.21
C GLY A 47 -21.49 1.97 -11.71
N ASN A 48 -21.55 3.29 -11.59
CA ASN A 48 -20.47 4.07 -10.97
C ASN A 48 -20.86 4.39 -9.54
N TYR A 49 -19.97 4.09 -8.59
CA TYR A 49 -20.20 4.24 -7.16
C TYR A 49 -19.22 5.22 -6.54
N GLU A 50 -19.70 6.00 -5.57
CA GLU A 50 -18.83 6.71 -4.64
C GLU A 50 -18.21 5.73 -3.65
N ILE A 51 -16.87 5.63 -3.66
CA ILE A 51 -16.14 4.78 -2.74
C ILE A 51 -14.98 5.57 -2.13
N ASN A 52 -14.89 5.60 -0.81
CA ASN A 52 -13.87 6.35 -0.09
C ASN A 52 -13.02 5.38 0.74
N PHE A 53 -11.70 5.60 0.75
CA PHE A 53 -10.75 4.72 1.41
C PHE A 53 -9.89 5.48 2.41
N THR A 54 -9.83 4.97 3.65
CA THR A 54 -9.04 5.56 4.74
C THR A 54 -8.22 4.48 5.42
N ILE A 55 -6.95 4.76 5.69
CA ILE A 55 -6.05 3.84 6.39
C ILE A 55 -5.94 4.25 7.86
N TYR A 56 -6.13 3.29 8.75
CA TYR A 56 -6.03 3.42 10.19
C TYR A 56 -4.90 2.55 10.77
N ASN A 57 -4.41 2.92 11.94
CA ASN A 57 -3.42 2.15 12.71
C ASN A 57 -4.02 1.02 13.57
N GLN A 58 -5.35 0.94 13.71
CA GLN A 58 -6.04 -0.10 14.50
C GLN A 58 -7.36 -0.52 13.84
N ALA A 59 -7.76 -1.77 14.11
CA ALA A 59 -8.98 -2.39 13.58
C ALA A 59 -10.25 -1.65 14.01
N THR A 60 -10.26 -1.13 15.24
CA THR A 60 -11.37 -0.35 15.83
C THR A 60 -10.81 0.82 16.62
N LEU A 61 -11.52 1.96 16.62
CA LEU A 61 -11.16 3.19 17.37
C LEU A 61 -9.75 3.77 17.10
N GLY A 62 -9.06 3.29 16.06
CA GLY A 62 -7.75 3.79 15.65
C GLY A 62 -7.78 5.20 15.07
N THR A 63 -6.59 5.79 14.93
CA THR A 63 -6.39 7.08 14.26
C THR A 63 -6.18 6.88 12.77
N ALA A 64 -6.77 7.74 11.94
CA ALA A 64 -6.53 7.75 10.50
C ALA A 64 -5.09 8.20 10.22
N VAL A 65 -4.28 7.31 9.68
CA VAL A 65 -2.88 7.57 9.33
C VAL A 65 -2.72 8.03 7.88
N TRP A 66 -3.69 7.76 7.02
CA TRP A 66 -3.76 8.26 5.64
C TRP A 66 -5.20 8.23 5.12
N GLY A 67 -5.53 9.10 4.16
CA GLY A 67 -6.88 9.20 3.60
C GLY A 67 -7.73 10.29 4.28
N PRO A 68 -8.98 10.48 3.81
CA PRO A 68 -9.59 9.69 2.74
C PRO A 68 -9.00 10.03 1.36
N ILE A 69 -8.94 9.03 0.48
CA ILE A 69 -9.01 9.25 -0.96
C ILE A 69 -10.47 9.01 -1.37
N GLU A 70 -11.00 9.90 -2.20
CA GLU A 70 -12.43 9.96 -2.51
C GLU A 70 -12.65 9.67 -4.00
N PHE A 71 -13.45 8.65 -4.32
CA PHE A 71 -13.85 8.34 -5.69
C PHE A 71 -15.26 8.89 -5.94
N ASP A 72 -15.40 10.21 -5.88
CA ASP A 72 -16.65 10.95 -5.90
C ASP A 72 -16.88 11.74 -7.21
N GLY A 73 -15.92 11.71 -8.13
CA GLY A 73 -15.94 12.53 -9.35
C GLY A 73 -15.40 13.96 -9.13
N GLY A 74 -14.85 14.26 -7.96
CA GLY A 74 -14.16 15.51 -7.69
C GLY A 74 -12.88 15.67 -8.52
N SER A 75 -12.46 16.93 -8.72
CA SER A 75 -11.27 17.27 -9.52
C SER A 75 -10.12 17.84 -8.68
N THR A 76 -10.26 17.87 -7.36
CA THR A 76 -9.25 18.35 -6.40
C THR A 76 -8.30 17.22 -5.98
N ASN A 77 -7.25 17.56 -5.23
CA ASN A 77 -6.28 16.58 -4.78
C ASN A 77 -6.96 15.48 -3.95
N GLY A 78 -6.53 14.23 -4.12
CA GLY A 78 -7.17 13.08 -3.45
C GLY A 78 -8.57 12.71 -3.93
N HIS A 79 -9.15 13.43 -4.90
CA HIS A 79 -10.40 13.02 -5.55
C HIS A 79 -10.12 12.29 -6.86
N ARG A 80 -10.99 11.34 -7.21
CA ARG A 80 -10.90 10.48 -8.38
C ARG A 80 -12.28 10.34 -9.03
N PRO A 81 -12.36 9.94 -10.31
CA PRO A 81 -13.62 9.53 -10.92
C PRO A 81 -14.32 8.45 -10.09
N GLN A 82 -15.65 8.45 -10.07
CA GLN A 82 -16.43 7.39 -9.44
C GLN A 82 -16.04 6.01 -9.96
N VAL A 83 -16.12 5.00 -9.08
CA VAL A 83 -15.60 3.66 -9.37
C VAL A 83 -16.59 2.89 -10.21
N PRO A 84 -16.23 2.44 -11.43
CA PRO A 84 -17.06 1.53 -12.19
C PRO A 84 -17.06 0.15 -11.52
N VAL A 85 -18.25 -0.34 -11.24
CA VAL A 85 -18.53 -1.67 -10.70
C VAL A 85 -19.22 -2.47 -11.80
N VAL A 86 -18.72 -3.68 -12.05
CA VAL A 86 -19.29 -4.62 -13.02
C VAL A 86 -19.32 -6.01 -12.40
N ASP A 87 -20.50 -6.65 -12.36
CA ASP A 87 -20.69 -7.94 -11.68
C ASP A 87 -20.22 -7.87 -10.20
N GLY A 88 -20.55 -6.76 -9.54
CA GLY A 88 -20.10 -6.42 -8.19
C GLY A 88 -18.59 -6.19 -8.04
N LYS A 89 -17.76 -6.41 -9.07
CA LYS A 89 -16.30 -6.29 -8.98
C LYS A 89 -15.85 -4.88 -9.28
N TYR A 90 -14.80 -4.45 -8.60
CA TYR A 90 -14.11 -3.20 -8.89
C TYR A 90 -12.59 -3.33 -8.69
N ASN A 91 -11.86 -2.42 -9.32
CA ASN A 91 -10.44 -2.22 -9.14
C ASN A 91 -10.16 -0.72 -9.06
N VAL A 92 -9.37 -0.31 -8.07
CA VAL A 92 -8.95 1.07 -7.88
C VAL A 92 -7.46 1.15 -7.58
N THR A 93 -6.90 2.34 -7.76
CA THR A 93 -5.55 2.66 -7.35
C THR A 93 -5.60 3.71 -6.26
N LEU A 94 -5.12 3.36 -5.07
CA LEU A 94 -5.01 4.25 -3.91
C LEU A 94 -3.69 5.02 -3.99
N GLY A 95 -3.73 6.32 -3.70
CA GLY A 95 -2.58 7.23 -3.82
C GLY A 95 -2.57 8.05 -5.12
N PRO A 96 -1.50 8.81 -5.38
CA PRO A 96 -0.34 9.01 -4.50
C PRO A 96 -0.62 9.85 -3.26
N GLU A 97 -1.65 10.68 -3.31
CA GLU A 97 -2.02 11.58 -2.22
C GLU A 97 -3.48 11.42 -1.83
N ASP A 98 -3.78 11.69 -0.57
CA ASP A 98 -5.14 11.85 -0.06
C ASP A 98 -5.68 13.27 -0.28
N THR A 99 -6.91 13.53 0.17
CA THR A 99 -7.55 14.85 0.05
C THR A 99 -6.82 15.96 0.79
N ALA A 100 -5.96 15.61 1.76
CA ALA A 100 -5.11 16.55 2.49
C ALA A 100 -3.71 16.74 1.86
N GLY A 101 -3.41 16.09 0.72
CA GLY A 101 -2.09 16.19 0.09
C GLY A 101 -1.01 15.33 0.74
N ARG A 102 -1.38 14.36 1.57
CA ARG A 102 -0.42 13.46 2.22
C ARG A 102 -0.11 12.29 1.32
N SER A 103 1.18 12.06 1.08
CA SER A 103 1.64 10.89 0.33
C SER A 103 1.26 9.59 1.03
N ILE A 104 0.75 8.61 0.27
CA ILE A 104 0.39 7.28 0.76
C ILE A 104 1.59 6.54 1.37
N VAL A 105 2.82 6.88 0.96
CA VAL A 105 4.05 6.34 1.52
C VAL A 105 4.17 6.67 3.02
N THR A 106 3.68 7.85 3.45
CA THR A 106 3.72 8.26 4.87
C THR A 106 2.83 7.39 5.76
N ALA A 107 1.80 6.74 5.19
CA ALA A 107 0.95 5.80 5.92
C ALA A 107 1.74 4.60 6.44
N PHE A 108 2.82 4.24 5.75
CA PHE A 108 3.65 3.05 6.01
C PHE A 108 5.06 3.40 6.49
N ASN A 109 5.39 4.69 6.67
CA ASN A 109 6.70 5.06 7.18
C ASN A 109 6.82 4.67 8.67
N GLY A 110 7.99 4.16 9.07
CA GLY A 110 8.29 3.77 10.45
C GLY A 110 7.64 2.48 10.93
N THR A 111 6.96 1.72 10.06
CA THR A 111 6.42 0.40 10.44
C THR A 111 7.55 -0.61 10.53
N THR A 112 8.00 -0.92 11.74
CA THR A 112 9.18 -1.79 11.99
C THR A 112 8.89 -2.97 12.91
N GLY A 113 7.67 -3.05 13.47
CA GLY A 113 7.26 -4.14 14.36
C GLY A 113 6.01 -4.89 13.92
N GLU A 114 5.83 -6.09 14.48
CA GLU A 114 4.61 -6.92 14.33
C GLU A 114 3.32 -6.21 14.77
N ASN A 115 3.45 -5.12 15.54
CA ASN A 115 2.36 -4.30 16.05
C ASN A 115 2.00 -3.10 15.14
N ASP A 116 2.69 -2.90 14.02
CA ASP A 116 2.43 -1.80 13.09
C ASP A 116 1.40 -2.16 12.01
N LEU A 117 0.29 -2.74 12.46
CA LEU A 117 -0.79 -3.15 11.56
C LEU A 117 -1.45 -1.92 10.92
N ARG A 118 -1.94 -2.10 9.68
CA ARG A 118 -2.72 -1.10 8.96
C ARG A 118 -4.06 -1.68 8.59
N PHE A 119 -5.09 -0.86 8.68
CA PHE A 119 -6.47 -1.27 8.46
C PHE A 119 -7.12 -0.32 7.49
N LEU A 120 -7.65 -0.85 6.40
CA LEU A 120 -8.39 -0.12 5.39
C LEU A 120 -9.86 -0.07 5.79
N GLU A 121 -10.35 1.14 5.99
CA GLU A 121 -11.77 1.44 6.08
C GLU A 121 -12.27 1.83 4.70
N ILE A 122 -13.45 1.32 4.36
CA ILE A 122 -14.10 1.55 3.07
C ILE A 122 -15.47 2.15 3.38
N ALA A 123 -15.81 3.26 2.74
CA ALA A 123 -17.16 3.81 2.74
C ALA A 123 -17.71 3.81 1.32
N ILE A 124 -18.95 3.36 1.14
CA ILE A 124 -19.62 3.27 -0.15
C ILE A 124 -20.91 4.07 -0.06
N GLU A 125 -21.11 5.04 -0.95
CA GLU A 125 -22.29 5.92 -0.95
C GLU A 125 -22.56 6.51 0.45
N GLY A 126 -21.49 6.97 1.12
CA GLY A 126 -21.53 7.51 2.49
C GLY A 126 -21.69 6.50 3.62
N THR A 127 -21.82 5.19 3.33
CA THR A 127 -21.96 4.14 4.34
C THR A 127 -20.63 3.45 4.61
N THR A 128 -20.11 3.55 5.84
CA THR A 128 -18.88 2.87 6.27
C THR A 128 -19.10 1.37 6.46
N LEU A 129 -18.25 0.56 5.83
CA LEU A 129 -18.23 -0.88 6.00
C LEU A 129 -17.41 -1.29 7.22
N ALA A 130 -17.90 -2.30 7.94
CA ALA A 130 -17.22 -2.91 9.08
C ALA A 130 -17.20 -4.45 8.93
N PRO A 131 -16.17 -5.14 9.44
CA PRO A 131 -14.96 -4.59 10.08
C PRO A 131 -13.98 -3.99 9.05
N ARG A 132 -13.06 -3.14 9.51
CA ARG A 132 -11.95 -2.66 8.67
C ARG A 132 -11.10 -3.85 8.21
N GLN A 133 -10.63 -3.80 6.97
CA GLN A 133 -9.81 -4.87 6.42
C GLN A 133 -8.34 -4.67 6.80
N GLN A 134 -7.75 -5.64 7.47
CA GLN A 134 -6.32 -5.61 7.77
C GLN A 134 -5.51 -5.72 6.48
N LEU A 135 -4.60 -4.78 6.27
CA LEU A 135 -3.59 -4.84 5.23
C LEU A 135 -2.46 -5.75 5.75
N THR A 136 -2.57 -7.06 5.50
CA THR A 136 -1.53 -8.04 5.85
C THR A 136 -0.43 -8.02 4.79
N SER A 137 0.83 -7.82 5.22
CA SER A 137 2.08 -7.71 4.44
C SER A 137 1.97 -7.94 2.91
N THR A 138 2.10 -6.95 2.03
CA THR A 138 2.51 -5.53 2.19
C THR A 138 2.13 -4.76 0.92
N PRO A 139 1.85 -3.45 0.97
CA PRO A 139 1.99 -2.64 -0.25
C PRO A 139 3.47 -2.45 -0.65
N PHE A 140 4.41 -2.50 0.31
CA PHE A 140 5.86 -2.55 0.09
C PHE A 140 6.54 -3.60 0.98
N ALA A 141 6.83 -4.80 0.47
CA ALA A 141 7.52 -5.85 1.24
C ALA A 141 8.96 -5.45 1.59
N TYR A 142 9.45 -4.36 1.00
CA TYR A 142 10.82 -3.94 1.01
C TYR A 142 10.87 -2.42 0.85
N SER A 143 10.70 -1.67 1.94
CA SER A 143 11.52 -0.45 2.05
C SER A 143 12.95 -0.87 2.44
N ALA A 144 13.65 -1.55 1.51
CA ALA A 144 15.10 -1.77 1.46
C ALA A 144 15.94 -1.74 2.76
N GLN A 145 15.56 -2.45 3.84
CA GLN A 145 16.46 -2.70 4.98
C GLN A 145 16.42 -4.18 5.43
N GLY A 146 17.08 -5.04 4.64
CA GLY A 146 18.12 -5.93 5.18
C GLY A 146 17.78 -7.13 6.07
N MET A 147 16.56 -7.68 6.10
CA MET A 147 16.28 -8.90 6.88
C MET A 147 15.70 -10.06 6.07
N VAL A 148 16.26 -11.25 6.33
CA VAL A 148 15.99 -12.54 5.67
C VAL A 148 14.62 -13.09 6.08
N PRO A 149 13.80 -13.62 5.15
CA PRO A 149 12.49 -14.16 5.50
C PRO A 149 12.61 -15.43 6.36
N ILE A 150 11.94 -15.45 7.51
CA ILE A 150 11.57 -16.67 8.22
C ILE A 150 10.06 -16.59 8.48
N GLY A 151 9.32 -17.63 8.07
CA GLY A 151 7.96 -17.88 8.56
C GLY A 151 6.94 -18.17 7.47
N SER A 152 6.89 -19.43 7.04
CA SER A 152 5.74 -20.01 6.37
C SER A 152 4.52 -20.10 7.31
N ILE A 153 3.35 -19.83 6.77
CA ILE A 153 2.02 -19.85 7.40
C ILE A 153 1.71 -21.19 8.10
N LEU A 154 1.24 -21.13 9.34
CA LEU A 154 0.35 -22.13 9.94
C LEU A 154 -0.75 -21.40 10.72
N ALA A 155 -1.87 -21.08 10.06
CA ALA A 155 -3.08 -20.67 10.76
C ALA A 155 -3.85 -21.94 11.17
N HIS A 156 -3.64 -22.41 12.40
CA HIS A 156 -4.55 -23.36 13.04
C HIS A 156 -5.78 -22.58 13.52
N HIS A 157 -6.92 -22.74 12.84
CA HIS A 157 -8.20 -22.31 13.39
C HIS A 157 -8.74 -23.47 14.25
N THR A 158 -9.02 -23.19 15.52
CA THR A 158 -10.04 -23.94 16.25
C THR A 158 -11.00 -22.92 16.85
N ASN A 159 -12.29 -23.16 16.59
CA ASN A 159 -13.45 -22.48 17.19
C ASN A 159 -13.84 -21.09 16.65
N MET A 160 -14.78 -21.02 15.71
CA MET A 160 -16.23 -20.85 15.99
C MET A 160 -17.06 -20.66 14.69
N PRO A 161 -18.36 -21.04 14.69
CA PRO A 161 -19.24 -20.96 13.53
C PRO A 161 -19.97 -19.61 13.46
N GLY A 162 -19.98 -18.98 12.29
CA GLY A 162 -20.73 -17.73 12.02
C GLY A 162 -19.90 -16.72 11.24
N ALA A 163 -19.97 -16.81 9.91
CA ALA A 163 -19.07 -16.21 8.94
C ALA A 163 -19.24 -14.70 8.68
N ALA A 164 -18.14 -14.05 8.28
CA ALA A 164 -18.04 -13.27 7.05
C ALA A 164 -16.58 -13.38 6.57
N SER A 165 -16.34 -14.13 5.48
CA SER A 165 -15.00 -14.37 4.94
C SER A 165 -14.82 -13.60 3.64
N ILE A 166 -13.80 -12.76 3.59
CA ILE A 166 -13.33 -12.11 2.36
C ILE A 166 -12.30 -13.06 1.76
N ALA A 167 -12.66 -13.69 0.63
CA ALA A 167 -11.73 -14.50 -0.12
C ALA A 167 -10.84 -13.59 -0.98
N ALA A 168 -9.60 -13.40 -0.55
CA ALA A 168 -8.52 -12.93 -1.43
C ALA A 168 -8.00 -14.13 -2.23
N LEU A 169 -7.95 -14.01 -3.55
CA LEU A 169 -7.25 -14.94 -4.44
C LEU A 169 -5.73 -14.73 -4.35
#